data_AF-A0A497QXS0-F1
#
_entry.id   AF-A0A497QXS0-F1
#
_cell.length_a   1.000
_cell.length_b   1.000
_cell.length_c   1.000
_cell.angle_alpha   90.00
_cell.angle_beta   90.00
_cell.angle_gamma   90.00
#
_symmetry.space_group_name_H-M   'P 1'
#
loop_
_entity.id
_entity.type
_entity.pdbx_description
1 polymer ?
#
loop_
_entity_poly.entity_id
_entity_poly.type
_entity_poly.pdbx_seq_one_letter_code
_entity_poly.pdbx_strand_id
1 'polypeptide(L)'
;MFPKRHKRALELARRVAFRSTYCRQRHGAVLLKGGTVRNVSTNSINYCSFAGRFRPHDMCGHATQHAEVGAVLGLDRSVTEGSIVYVVRINKSGDLLLSKPCPMCECILRHCGVKKVIYSVSDKEIGEHRI
;
A
#
# COMPACT_ATOMS: atom_id res chain seq x y z
N MET A 1 -6.27 -10.06 19.83
CA MET A 1 -5.91 -8.65 20.14
C MET A 1 -4.85 -8.18 19.15
N PHE A 2 -5.15 -7.18 18.31
CA PHE A 2 -4.19 -6.71 17.31
C PHE A 2 -2.99 -6.01 18.00
N PRO A 3 -1.73 -6.36 17.69
CA PRO A 3 -0.59 -5.79 18.41
C PRO A 3 -0.49 -4.27 18.19
N LYS A 4 -0.19 -3.51 19.26
CA LYS A 4 -0.17 -2.03 19.28
C LYS A 4 0.60 -1.40 18.11
N ARG A 5 1.67 -2.05 17.64
CA ARG A 5 2.49 -1.60 16.49
C ARG A 5 1.70 -1.52 15.18
N HIS A 6 0.80 -2.47 14.92
CA HIS A 6 0.00 -2.50 13.69
C HIS A 6 -1.02 -1.36 13.71
N LYS A 7 -1.62 -1.07 14.88
CA LYS A 7 -2.54 0.06 15.03
C LYS A 7 -1.87 1.40 14.73
N ARG A 8 -0.64 1.61 15.23
CA ARG A 8 0.15 2.82 14.92
C ARG A 8 0.48 2.94 13.43
N ALA A 9 0.87 1.83 12.79
CA ALA A 9 1.17 1.81 11.36
C ALA A 9 -0.07 2.11 10.50
N LEU A 10 -1.24 1.55 10.86
CA LEU A 10 -2.51 1.84 10.21
C LEU A 10 -2.94 3.30 10.41
N GLU A 11 -2.77 3.85 11.60
CA GLU A 11 -3.05 5.26 11.87
C GLU A 11 -2.15 6.18 11.03
N LEU A 12 -0.86 5.83 10.91
CA LEU A 12 0.07 6.52 10.02
C LEU A 12 -0.37 6.42 8.56
N ALA A 13 -0.75 5.23 8.09
CA ALA A 13 -1.26 5.01 6.73
C ALA A 13 -2.51 5.85 6.46
N ARG A 14 -3.41 5.97 7.45
CA ARG A 14 -4.58 6.86 7.38
C ARG A 14 -4.18 8.33 7.21
N ARG A 15 -3.23 8.82 8.02
CA ARG A 15 -2.69 10.21 7.91
C ARG A 15 -2.03 10.45 6.55
N VAL A 16 -1.30 9.46 6.04
CA VAL A 16 -0.69 9.51 4.70
C VAL A 16 -1.76 9.57 3.62
N ALA A 17 -2.83 8.78 3.73
CA ALA A 17 -3.95 8.81 2.80
C ALA A 17 -4.62 10.20 2.73
N PHE A 18 -4.74 10.92 3.85
CA PHE A 18 -5.25 12.30 3.87
C PHE A 18 -4.40 13.29 3.07
N ARG A 19 -3.10 13.03 2.90
CA ARG A 19 -2.20 13.87 2.09
C ARG A 19 -2.33 13.59 0.59
N SER A 20 -3.04 12.54 0.19
CA SER A 20 -3.23 12.22 -1.22
C SER A 20 -4.04 13.34 -1.91
N THR A 21 -3.46 13.89 -2.99
CA THR A 21 -4.10 14.89 -3.85
C THR A 21 -5.21 14.28 -4.72
N TYR A 22 -5.38 12.96 -4.70
CA TYR A 22 -6.38 12.28 -5.52
C TYR A 22 -7.78 12.35 -4.86
N CYS A 23 -8.64 13.21 -5.41
CA CYS A 23 -9.94 13.55 -4.82
C CYS A 23 -10.97 12.41 -4.78
N ARG A 24 -10.82 11.37 -5.60
CA ARG A 24 -11.82 10.27 -5.70
C ARG A 24 -11.50 9.07 -4.83
N GLN A 25 -10.24 8.68 -4.72
CA GLN A 25 -9.81 7.50 -3.98
C GLN A 25 -8.49 7.79 -3.28
N ARG A 26 -8.52 8.00 -1.97
CA ARG A 26 -7.30 8.35 -1.23
C ARG A 26 -6.72 7.09 -0.61
N HIS A 27 -5.58 6.64 -1.12
CA HIS A 27 -4.85 5.50 -0.58
C HIS A 27 -3.53 5.97 0.02
N GLY A 28 -3.21 5.45 1.19
CA GLY A 28 -1.92 5.60 1.86
C GLY A 28 -1.32 4.24 2.13
N ALA A 29 -0.03 4.08 1.83
CA ALA A 29 0.73 2.89 2.13
C ALA A 29 1.93 3.20 3.03
N VAL A 30 2.25 2.25 3.91
CA VAL A 30 3.36 2.34 4.87
C VAL A 30 4.13 1.03 4.84
N LEU A 31 5.42 1.10 4.56
CA LEU A 31 6.33 -0.04 4.62
C LEU A 31 6.97 -0.13 6.01
N LEU A 32 6.84 -1.26 6.68
CA LEU A 32 7.38 -1.48 8.02
C LEU A 32 8.30 -2.70 8.04
N LYS A 33 9.50 -2.56 8.61
CA LYS A 33 10.44 -3.65 8.80
C LYS A 33 11.06 -3.58 10.19
N GLY A 34 10.98 -4.68 10.94
CA GLY A 34 11.57 -4.78 12.29
C GLY A 34 10.98 -3.80 13.32
N GLY A 35 9.77 -3.27 13.08
CA GLY A 35 9.15 -2.25 13.95
C GLY A 35 9.36 -0.81 13.49
N THR A 36 10.25 -0.57 12.52
CA THR A 36 10.56 0.76 12.00
C THR A 36 9.89 0.99 10.65
N VAL A 37 9.33 2.18 10.47
CA VAL A 37 8.79 2.63 9.18
C VAL A 37 9.95 2.92 8.23
N ARG A 38 9.97 2.26 7.09
CA ARG A 38 11.02 2.40 6.06
C ARG A 38 10.63 3.39 4.98
N ASN A 39 9.35 3.40 4.61
CA ASN A 39 8.83 4.29 3.58
C ASN A 39 7.33 4.49 3.73
N VAL A 40 6.82 5.59 3.18
CA VAL A 40 5.40 5.93 3.12
C VAL A 40 5.06 6.52 1.77
N SER A 41 3.88 6.25 1.26
CA SER A 41 3.48 6.68 -0.09
C SER A 41 1.97 6.85 -0.21
N THR A 42 1.57 7.66 -1.18
CA THR A 42 0.17 7.86 -1.57
C THR A 42 -0.04 7.41 -3.00
N ASN A 43 -1.28 7.12 -3.38
CA ASN A 43 -1.60 6.90 -4.77
C ASN A 43 -1.51 8.20 -5.58
N SER A 44 -1.03 8.11 -6.81
CA SER A 44 -0.87 9.21 -7.75
C SER A 44 -1.28 8.77 -9.16
N ILE A 45 -1.82 9.72 -9.94
CA ILE A 45 -2.17 9.48 -11.36
C ILE A 45 -0.95 9.39 -12.28
N ASN A 46 0.23 9.72 -11.75
CA ASN A 46 1.46 9.70 -12.50
C ASN A 46 1.74 8.28 -13.02
N TYR A 47 2.17 8.22 -14.27
CA TYR A 47 2.59 6.98 -14.88
C TYR A 47 3.85 6.46 -14.18
N CYS A 48 3.83 5.18 -13.82
CA CYS A 48 4.95 4.48 -13.21
C CYS A 48 5.42 3.37 -14.14
N SER A 49 6.57 3.60 -14.81
CA SER A 49 7.17 2.62 -15.73
C SER A 49 7.50 1.30 -15.03
N PHE A 50 7.87 1.35 -13.75
CA PHE A 50 8.11 0.16 -12.93
C PHE A 50 6.85 -0.68 -12.74
N ALA A 51 5.71 -0.05 -12.48
CA ALA A 51 4.42 -0.74 -12.38
C ALA A 51 4.02 -1.36 -13.72
N GLY A 52 4.33 -0.68 -14.84
CA GLY A 52 4.06 -1.18 -16.19
C GLY A 52 4.72 -2.53 -16.51
N ARG A 53 5.86 -2.85 -15.90
CA ARG A 53 6.57 -4.13 -16.11
C ARG A 53 5.86 -5.35 -15.54
N PHE A 54 5.04 -5.17 -14.51
CA PHE A 54 4.34 -6.24 -13.80
C PHE A 54 2.83 -6.25 -14.09
N ARG A 55 2.41 -5.52 -15.13
CA ARG A 55 1.01 -5.38 -15.52
C ARG A 55 0.56 -6.64 -16.28
N PRO A 56 -0.54 -7.30 -15.87
CA PRO A 56 -1.12 -8.38 -16.65
C PRO A 56 -1.54 -7.87 -18.03
N HIS A 57 -1.35 -8.69 -19.07
CA HIS A 57 -1.71 -8.33 -20.45
C HIS A 57 -3.20 -8.00 -20.61
N ASP A 58 -4.07 -8.58 -19.76
CA ASP A 58 -5.53 -8.43 -19.82
C ASP A 58 -6.09 -7.19 -19.12
N MET A 59 -5.26 -6.40 -18.42
CA MET A 59 -5.74 -5.15 -17.82
C MET A 59 -5.83 -4.03 -18.87
N CYS A 60 -6.88 -3.22 -18.84
CA CYS A 60 -7.03 -1.98 -19.63
C CYS A 60 -6.72 -0.74 -18.76
N GLY A 61 -5.97 0.25 -19.29
CA GLY A 61 -5.63 1.52 -18.60
C GLY A 61 -4.14 1.74 -18.28
N HIS A 62 -3.73 2.99 -18.02
CA HIS A 62 -2.33 3.35 -17.75
C HIS A 62 -1.83 2.76 -16.42
N ALA A 63 -0.56 2.35 -16.36
CA ALA A 63 0.09 1.91 -15.13
C ALA A 63 0.36 3.12 -14.21
N THR A 64 -0.62 3.47 -13.38
CA THR A 64 -0.50 4.57 -12.43
C THR A 64 0.26 4.15 -11.17
N GLN A 65 0.82 5.12 -10.46
CA GLN A 65 1.49 4.88 -9.19
C GLN A 65 0.47 4.62 -8.08
N HIS A 66 0.22 3.34 -7.82
CA HIS A 66 -0.52 2.91 -6.64
C HIS A 66 0.29 3.16 -5.36
N ALA A 67 -0.41 3.32 -4.23
CA ALA A 67 0.26 3.57 -2.96
C ALA A 67 1.22 2.42 -2.61
N GLU A 68 0.80 1.17 -2.86
CA GLU A 68 1.59 -0.03 -2.64
C GLU A 68 2.90 -0.02 -3.43
N VAL A 69 2.84 0.38 -4.71
CA VAL A 69 4.03 0.49 -5.55
C VAL A 69 4.96 1.57 -5.01
N GLY A 70 4.43 2.74 -4.68
CA GLY A 70 5.22 3.83 -4.10
C GLY A 70 5.90 3.46 -2.79
N ALA A 71 5.35 2.51 -2.03
CA ALA A 71 5.93 2.10 -0.74
C ALA A 71 7.23 1.29 -0.92
N VAL A 72 7.38 0.59 -2.06
CA VAL A 72 8.57 -0.22 -2.38
C VAL A 72 9.45 0.40 -3.46
N LEU A 73 8.93 1.36 -4.23
CA LEU A 73 9.65 2.00 -5.32
C LEU A 73 10.89 2.74 -4.82
N GLY A 74 12.03 2.49 -5.46
CA GLY A 74 13.30 3.14 -5.12
C GLY A 74 13.98 2.62 -3.85
N LEU A 75 13.45 1.56 -3.24
CA LEU A 75 14.09 0.92 -2.09
C LEU A 75 14.89 -0.30 -2.51
N ASP A 76 15.99 -0.52 -1.79
CA ASP A 76 16.78 -1.73 -1.95
C ASP A 76 16.02 -2.96 -1.43
N ARG A 77 16.25 -4.11 -2.06
CA ARG A 77 15.60 -5.38 -1.69
C ARG A 77 15.91 -5.77 -0.25
N SER A 78 17.10 -5.45 0.26
CA SER A 78 17.45 -5.67 1.68
C SER A 78 16.55 -4.91 2.64
N VAL A 79 15.85 -3.86 2.21
CA VAL A 79 14.91 -3.08 3.04
C VAL A 79 13.48 -3.60 2.92
N THR A 80 13.07 -4.04 1.72
CA THR A 80 11.73 -4.54 1.46
C THR A 80 11.56 -6.02 1.82
N GLU A 81 12.63 -6.80 1.83
CA GLU A 81 12.58 -8.23 2.13
C GLU A 81 12.15 -8.49 3.58
N GLY A 82 11.15 -9.36 3.75
CA GLY A 82 10.58 -9.69 5.06
C GLY A 82 9.73 -8.58 5.68
N SER A 83 9.51 -7.48 4.96
CA SER A 83 8.73 -6.33 5.44
C SER A 83 7.22 -6.59 5.38
N ILE A 84 6.47 -5.69 6.02
CA ILE A 84 5.01 -5.67 6.03
C ILE A 84 4.56 -4.33 5.46
N VAL A 85 3.68 -4.37 4.46
CA VAL A 85 3.05 -3.16 3.92
C VAL A 85 1.67 -2.98 4.56
N TYR A 86 1.35 -1.77 5.01
CA TYR A 86 0.03 -1.38 5.47
C TYR A 86 -0.60 -0.48 4.43
N VAL A 87 -1.83 -0.78 3.99
CA VAL A 87 -2.53 0.00 2.98
C VAL A 87 -3.87 0.42 3.53
N VAL A 88 -4.16 1.72 3.48
CA VAL A 88 -5.42 2.28 3.95
C VAL A 88 -6.04 3.10 2.85
N ARG A 89 -7.34 2.89 2.63
CA ARG A 89 -8.16 3.74 1.78
C ARG A 89 -9.12 4.53 2.65
N ILE A 90 -9.25 5.82 2.37
CA ILE A 90 -10.24 6.70 3.01
C ILE A 90 -11.20 7.32 1.98
N ASN A 91 -12.43 7.57 2.42
CA ASN A 91 -13.38 8.40 1.68
C ASN A 91 -13.18 9.91 2.00
N LYS A 92 -14.07 10.77 1.49
CA LYS A 92 -14.03 12.22 1.79
C LYS A 92 -14.32 12.53 3.26
N SER A 93 -15.17 11.73 3.91
CA SER A 93 -15.53 11.85 5.32
C SER A 93 -14.43 11.35 6.27
N GLY A 94 -13.43 10.62 5.76
CA GLY A 94 -12.35 10.02 6.52
C GLY A 94 -12.58 8.58 6.97
N ASP A 95 -13.69 7.96 6.57
CA ASP A 95 -14.01 6.56 6.88
C ASP A 95 -13.11 5.62 6.09
N LEU A 96 -12.72 4.52 6.74
CA LEU A 96 -11.92 3.48 6.12
C LEU A 96 -12.77 2.66 5.13
N LEU A 97 -12.20 2.45 3.95
CA LEU A 97 -12.76 1.62 2.89
C LEU A 97 -11.83 0.45 2.55
N LEU A 98 -12.35 -0.48 1.76
CA LEU A 98 -11.58 -1.60 1.24
C LEU A 98 -10.39 -1.11 0.41
N SER A 99 -9.19 -1.55 0.82
CA SER A 99 -7.92 -1.22 0.18
C SER A 99 -7.07 -2.46 -0.14
N LYS A 100 -7.73 -3.56 -0.54
CA LYS A 100 -7.03 -4.79 -0.95
C LYS A 100 -6.08 -4.50 -2.12
N PRO A 101 -4.83 -4.97 -2.09
CA PRO A 101 -3.89 -4.77 -3.19
C PRO A 101 -4.40 -5.41 -4.48
N CYS A 102 -4.19 -4.74 -5.60
CA CYS A 102 -4.52 -5.29 -6.92
C CYS A 102 -3.50 -6.34 -7.37
N PRO A 103 -3.83 -7.21 -8.35
CA PRO A 103 -2.91 -8.26 -8.83
C PRO A 103 -1.53 -7.75 -9.27
N MET A 104 -1.47 -6.58 -9.91
CA MET A 104 -0.21 -5.93 -10.29
C MET A 104 0.64 -5.57 -9.06
N CYS A 105 0.02 -4.95 -8.06
CA CYS A 105 0.72 -4.59 -6.82
C CYS A 105 1.17 -5.85 -6.08
N GLU A 106 0.35 -6.90 -6.07
CA GLU A 106 0.71 -8.19 -5.48
C GLU A 106 1.98 -8.78 -6.10
N CYS A 107 2.06 -8.82 -7.44
CA CYS A 107 3.26 -9.28 -8.16
C CYS A 107 4.50 -8.44 -7.81
N ILE A 108 4.35 -7.12 -7.74
CA ILE A 108 5.44 -6.20 -7.39
C ILE A 108 5.93 -6.45 -5.97
N LEU A 109 5.01 -6.53 -5.00
CA LEU A 109 5.34 -6.76 -3.60
C LEU A 109 6.03 -8.13 -3.42
N ARG A 110 5.58 -9.15 -4.17
CA ARG A 110 6.20 -10.47 -4.19
C ARG A 110 7.62 -10.42 -4.74
N HIS A 111 7.81 -9.71 -5.85
CA HIS A 111 9.12 -9.50 -6.45
C HIS A 111 10.08 -8.75 -5.50
N CYS A 112 9.58 -7.79 -4.72
CA CYS A 112 10.34 -7.05 -3.71
C CYS A 112 10.57 -7.83 -2.40
N GLY A 113 10.05 -9.06 -2.26
CA GLY A 113 10.23 -9.89 -1.06
C GLY A 113 9.40 -9.45 0.15
N VAL A 114 8.32 -8.71 -0.05
CA VAL A 114 7.39 -8.33 1.02
C VAL A 114 6.70 -9.58 1.56
N LYS A 115 6.65 -9.73 2.88
CA LYS A 115 6.12 -10.95 3.52
C LYS A 115 4.60 -10.98 3.54
N LYS A 116 3.98 -9.83 3.78
CA LYS A 116 2.52 -9.69 3.86
C LYS A 116 2.08 -8.24 3.73
N VAL A 117 0.82 -8.08 3.37
CA VAL A 117 0.10 -6.81 3.31
C VAL A 117 -1.03 -6.82 4.32
N ILE A 118 -1.17 -5.73 5.07
CA ILE A 118 -2.30 -5.49 5.96
C ILE A 118 -3.09 -4.34 5.37
N TYR A 119 -4.38 -4.52 5.11
CA TYR A 119 -5.18 -3.52 4.43
C TYR A 119 -6.47 -3.18 5.19
N SER A 120 -6.98 -1.96 5.02
CA SER A 120 -8.28 -1.58 5.55
C SER A 120 -9.41 -2.29 4.80
N VAL A 121 -10.42 -2.76 5.54
CA VAL A 121 -11.69 -3.26 4.99
C VAL A 121 -12.80 -2.27 5.33
N SER A 122 -12.90 -1.94 6.62
CA SER A 122 -13.82 -0.94 7.18
C SER A 122 -13.20 -0.30 8.42
N ASP A 123 -13.90 0.61 9.09
CA ASP A 123 -13.40 1.24 10.33
C ASP A 123 -13.17 0.23 11.47
N LYS A 124 -13.89 -0.90 11.43
CA LYS A 124 -13.84 -1.96 12.46
C LYS A 124 -13.02 -3.17 12.04
N GLU A 125 -12.70 -3.29 10.76
CA GLU A 125 -12.13 -4.50 10.20
C GLU A 125 -10.90 -4.21 9.33
N ILE A 126 -9.87 -5.03 9.55
CA ILE A 126 -8.63 -5.02 8.77
C ILE A 126 -8.39 -6.40 8.21
N GLY A 127 -8.03 -6.44 6.93
CA GLY A 127 -7.67 -7.65 6.23
C GLY A 127 -6.16 -7.86 6.25
N GLU A 128 -5.76 -9.11 6.12
CA GLU A 128 -4.38 -9.47 5.85
C GLU A 128 -4.30 -10.33 4.59
N HIS A 129 -3.30 -10.06 3.76
CA HIS A 129 -2.99 -10.82 2.57
C HIS A 129 -1.52 -11.23 2.61
N ARG A 130 -1.26 -12.53 2.50
CA ARG A 130 0.12 -13.04 2.43
C ARG A 130 0.57 -13.02 0.97
N ILE A 131 1.77 -12.48 0.76
CA ILE A 131 2.35 -12.29 -0.58
C ILE A 131 3.23 -13.48 -0.93
#